data_AF-A0A9D6Q6B5-F1
#
_entry.id   AF-A0A9D6Q6B5-F1
#
_cell.length_a   1.000
_cell.length_b   1.000
_cell.length_c   1.000
_cell.angle_alpha   90.00
_cell.angle_beta   90.00
_cell.angle_gamma   90.00
#
_symmetry.space_group_name_H-M   'P 1'
#
loop_
_entity.id
_entity.type
_entity.pdbx_description
1 polymer ?
#
loop_
_entity_poly.entity_id
_entity_poly.type
_entity_poly.pdbx_seq_one_letter_code
_entity_poly.pdbx_strand_id
1 'polypeptide(L)'
;MFRRVVLLLTLSALSACVWRSYESIVEVHLTVLLQMTDKLCGIGEDAHVPAAADMAEFTYPAQRGRQFLRQFQRYAERSSYKDFGEFLDHYEAMLKRVDAARVNPESWHAERPLQLRDRALLSHLAATIRRDLKG
;
A
#
# COMPACT_ATOMS: atom_id res chain seq x y z
N MET A 1 -23.12 37.01 20.53
CA MET A 1 -23.41 35.65 20.03
C MET A 1 -22.77 35.35 18.67
N PHE A 2 -22.77 36.29 17.72
CA PHE A 2 -22.18 36.14 16.37
C PHE A 2 -20.73 35.58 16.34
N ARG A 3 -19.86 36.08 17.22
CA ARG A 3 -18.44 35.67 17.27
C ARG A 3 -18.22 34.21 17.66
N ARG A 4 -19.13 33.61 18.44
CA ARG A 4 -19.08 32.18 18.82
C ARG A 4 -19.57 31.28 17.68
N VAL A 5 -20.55 31.75 16.91
CA VAL A 5 -21.09 31.03 15.74
C VAL A 5 -20.05 30.97 14.61
N VAL A 6 -19.33 32.07 14.36
CA VAL A 6 -18.24 32.11 13.37
C VAL A 6 -17.10 31.16 13.76
N LEU A 7 -16.71 31.13 15.04
CA LEU A 7 -15.66 30.25 15.54
C LEU A 7 -16.04 28.75 15.41
N LEU A 8 -17.28 28.41 15.72
CA LEU A 8 -17.80 27.05 15.56
C LEU A 8 -17.89 26.65 14.09
N LEU A 9 -18.30 27.56 13.20
CA LEU A 9 -18.32 27.31 11.76
C LEU A 9 -16.92 27.10 11.19
N THR A 10 -15.92 27.89 11.61
CA THR A 10 -14.53 27.70 11.17
C THR A 10 -13.93 26.39 11.69
N LEU A 11 -14.19 26.01 12.95
CA LEU A 11 -13.75 24.71 13.50
C LEU A 11 -14.43 23.53 12.80
N SER A 12 -15.71 23.67 12.44
CA SER A 12 -16.45 22.64 11.69
C SER A 12 -15.95 22.52 10.25
N ALA A 13 -15.67 23.65 9.58
CA ALA A 13 -15.10 23.67 8.24
C ALA A 13 -13.66 23.09 8.21
N LEU A 14 -12.84 23.39 9.21
CA LEU A 14 -11.50 22.81 9.34
C LEU A 14 -11.55 21.30 9.65
N SER A 15 -12.55 20.85 10.40
CA SER A 15 -12.77 19.41 10.66
C SER A 15 -13.23 18.67 9.39
N ALA A 16 -14.01 19.33 8.52
CA ALA A 16 -14.41 18.78 7.22
C ALA A 16 -13.24 18.72 6.21
N CYS A 17 -12.25 19.63 6.30
CA CYS A 17 -11.06 19.61 5.45
C CYS A 17 -10.10 18.44 5.75
N VAL A 18 -10.20 17.80 6.92
CA VAL A 18 -9.40 16.62 7.29
C VAL A 18 -10.17 15.32 7.04
N TRP A 19 -11.42 15.40 6.53
CA TRP A 19 -12.22 14.23 6.20
C TRP A 19 -11.77 13.60 4.88
N ARG A 20 -10.61 12.96 4.90
CA ARG A 20 -10.18 12.12 3.77
C ARG A 20 -11.19 10.99 3.61
N SER A 21 -11.78 10.92 2.42
CA SER A 21 -12.72 9.85 2.07
C SER A 21 -12.00 8.50 2.05
N TYR A 22 -12.76 7.41 2.17
CA TYR A 22 -12.24 6.04 2.06
C TYR A 22 -11.39 5.89 0.78
N GLU A 23 -11.88 6.42 -0.34
CA GLU A 23 -11.24 6.36 -1.65
C GLU A 23 -9.89 7.09 -1.65
N SER A 24 -9.82 8.29 -1.06
CA SER A 24 -8.57 9.05 -0.97
C SER A 24 -7.51 8.31 -0.14
N ILE A 25 -7.91 7.60 0.91
CA ILE A 25 -6.97 6.87 1.77
C ILE A 25 -6.46 5.61 1.06
N VAL A 26 -7.34 4.86 0.38
CA VAL A 26 -6.94 3.70 -0.43
C VAL A 26 -5.94 4.12 -1.51
N GLU A 27 -6.18 5.23 -2.20
CA GLU A 27 -5.28 5.73 -3.24
C GLU A 27 -3.87 6.02 -2.72
N VAL A 28 -3.77 6.60 -1.52
CA VAL A 28 -2.48 6.85 -0.86
C VAL A 28 -1.77 5.53 -0.55
N HIS A 29 -2.49 4.53 -0.01
CA HIS A 29 -1.90 3.23 0.26
C HIS A 29 -1.40 2.54 -1.02
N LEU A 30 -2.19 2.53 -2.09
CA LEU A 30 -1.78 1.97 -3.38
C LEU A 30 -0.53 2.66 -3.91
N THR A 31 -0.49 3.99 -3.86
CA THR A 31 0.66 4.76 -4.32
C THR A 31 1.94 4.41 -3.55
N VAL A 32 1.88 4.40 -2.22
CA VAL A 32 3.04 4.09 -1.38
C VAL A 32 3.50 2.65 -1.61
N LEU A 33 2.57 1.68 -1.65
CA LEU A 33 2.93 0.28 -1.84
C LEU A 33 3.55 0.03 -3.22
N LEU A 34 3.03 0.64 -4.29
CA LEU A 34 3.65 0.55 -5.61
C LEU A 34 5.04 1.17 -5.65
N GLN A 35 5.25 2.32 -5.00
CA GLN A 35 6.57 2.93 -4.89
C GLN A 35 7.57 2.01 -4.16
N MET A 36 7.11 1.29 -3.13
CA MET A 36 7.94 0.31 -2.43
C MET A 36 8.25 -0.90 -3.30
N THR A 37 7.28 -1.39 -4.08
CA THR A 37 7.50 -2.45 -5.07
C THR A 37 8.53 -2.04 -6.12
N ASP A 38 8.41 -0.83 -6.67
CA ASP A 38 9.36 -0.28 -7.64
C ASP A 38 10.77 -0.16 -7.04
N LYS A 39 10.86 0.39 -5.81
CA LYS A 39 12.13 0.50 -5.08
C LYS A 39 12.78 -0.87 -4.87
N LEU A 40 11.99 -1.87 -4.47
CA LEU A 40 12.49 -3.21 -4.22
C LEU A 40 12.99 -3.89 -5.50
N CYS A 41 12.27 -3.73 -6.61
CA CYS A 41 12.72 -4.22 -7.91
C CYS A 41 14.01 -3.54 -8.37
N GLY A 42 14.15 -2.22 -8.14
CA GLY A 42 15.36 -1.47 -8.47
C GLY A 42 16.61 -1.98 -7.73
N ILE A 43 16.49 -2.30 -6.43
CA ILE A 43 17.56 -2.97 -5.67
C ILE A 43 17.93 -4.30 -6.33
N GLY A 44 16.92 -5.07 -6.73
CA GLY A 44 17.08 -6.30 -7.47
C GLY A 44 17.86 -6.13 -8.76
N GLU A 45 17.56 -5.10 -9.57
CA GLU A 45 18.22 -4.79 -10.85
C GLU A 45 19.72 -4.46 -10.67
N ASP A 46 20.06 -3.68 -9.65
CA ASP A 46 21.43 -3.28 -9.30
C ASP A 46 22.28 -4.44 -8.72
N ALA A 47 21.75 -5.66 -8.70
CA ALA A 47 22.37 -6.86 -8.12
C ALA A 47 22.72 -6.73 -6.63
N HIS A 48 22.10 -5.76 -5.95
CA HIS A 48 22.23 -5.59 -4.51
C HIS A 48 21.20 -6.48 -3.81
N VAL A 49 21.57 -6.99 -2.64
CA VAL A 49 20.68 -7.74 -1.76
C VAL A 49 20.18 -6.77 -0.67
N PRO A 50 18.86 -6.65 -0.43
CA PRO A 50 18.33 -5.82 0.65
C PRO A 50 18.90 -6.24 2.00
N ALA A 51 19.36 -5.28 2.81
CA ALA A 51 19.78 -5.59 4.17
C ALA A 51 18.57 -5.94 5.04
N ALA A 52 18.78 -6.73 6.09
CA ALA A 52 17.72 -7.09 7.04
C ALA A 52 17.06 -5.85 7.68
N ALA A 53 17.86 -4.82 7.97
CA ALA A 53 17.37 -3.56 8.52
C ALA A 53 16.45 -2.80 7.55
N ASP A 54 16.67 -2.94 6.25
CA ASP A 54 15.90 -2.25 5.21
C ASP A 54 14.54 -2.92 4.98
N MET A 55 14.39 -4.22 5.31
CA MET A 55 13.11 -4.94 5.16
C MET A 55 11.97 -4.32 5.98
N ALA A 56 12.29 -3.62 7.07
CA ALA A 56 11.30 -2.91 7.87
C ALA A 56 10.62 -1.78 7.07
N GLU A 57 11.35 -1.09 6.20
CA GLU A 57 10.83 -0.02 5.35
C GLU A 57 9.74 -0.55 4.40
N PHE A 58 9.97 -1.71 3.79
CA PHE A 58 9.02 -2.32 2.87
C PHE A 58 7.80 -2.91 3.59
N THR A 59 8.01 -3.43 4.81
CA THR A 59 6.96 -4.09 5.60
C THR A 59 6.00 -3.10 6.23
N TYR A 60 6.47 -1.93 6.65
CA TYR A 60 5.66 -0.96 7.39
C TYR A 60 4.41 -0.48 6.62
N PRO A 61 4.48 -0.09 5.34
CA PRO A 61 3.30 0.29 4.56
C PRO A 61 2.23 -0.80 4.46
N ALA A 62 2.62 -2.08 4.36
CA ALA A 62 1.67 -3.20 4.35
C ALA A 62 0.94 -3.33 5.69
N GLN A 63 1.67 -3.24 6.81
CA GLN A 63 1.07 -3.22 8.15
C GLN A 63 0.05 -2.08 8.30
N ARG A 64 0.37 -0.89 7.76
CA ARG A 64 -0.55 0.25 7.74
C ARG A 64 -1.78 -0.01 6.87
N GLY A 65 -1.62 -0.64 5.70
CA GLY A 65 -2.73 -1.07 4.85
C GLY A 65 -3.67 -2.07 5.55
N ARG A 66 -3.12 -3.03 6.31
CA ARG A 66 -3.92 -3.96 7.12
C ARG A 66 -4.66 -3.27 8.26
N GLN A 67 -4.01 -2.32 8.92
CA GLN A 67 -4.67 -1.52 9.95
C GLN A 67 -5.82 -0.71 9.34
N PHE A 68 -5.64 -0.16 8.14
CA PHE A 68 -6.69 0.53 7.41
C PHE A 68 -7.89 -0.38 7.15
N LEU A 69 -7.71 -1.60 6.63
CA LEU A 69 -8.83 -2.53 6.43
C LEU A 69 -9.61 -2.79 7.73
N ARG A 70 -8.90 -3.01 8.85
CA ARG A 70 -9.55 -3.17 10.16
C ARG A 70 -10.35 -1.94 10.61
N GLN A 71 -9.86 -0.73 10.33
CA GLN A 71 -10.53 0.51 10.70
C GLN A 71 -11.75 0.82 9.81
N PHE A 72 -11.71 0.38 8.56
CA PHE A 72 -12.71 0.68 7.54
C PHE A 72 -13.62 -0.52 7.20
N GLN A 73 -13.80 -1.46 8.14
CA GLN A 73 -14.62 -2.68 7.97
C GLN A 73 -16.05 -2.40 7.50
N ARG A 74 -16.61 -1.21 7.77
CA ARG A 74 -17.93 -0.82 7.24
C ARG A 74 -18.01 -0.82 5.70
N TYR A 75 -16.88 -0.84 5.01
CA TYR A 75 -16.79 -0.93 3.54
C TYR A 75 -16.49 -2.35 3.04
N ALA A 76 -16.55 -3.37 3.90
CA ALA A 76 -16.13 -4.74 3.57
C ALA A 76 -16.84 -5.35 2.35
N GLU A 77 -18.06 -4.89 2.03
CA GLU A 77 -18.80 -5.39 0.87
C GLU A 77 -18.40 -4.75 -0.47
N ARG A 78 -17.64 -3.65 -0.47
CA ARG A 78 -17.16 -3.02 -1.71
C ARG A 78 -16.10 -3.90 -2.37
N SER A 79 -16.16 -4.02 -3.71
CA SER A 79 -15.12 -4.70 -4.50
C SER A 79 -13.74 -4.10 -4.22
N SER A 80 -13.63 -2.77 -4.27
CA SER A 80 -12.40 -2.03 -3.97
C SER A 80 -11.78 -2.37 -2.61
N TYR A 81 -12.59 -2.72 -1.61
CA TYR A 81 -12.10 -3.12 -0.29
C TYR A 81 -11.55 -4.55 -0.33
N LYS A 82 -12.28 -5.48 -0.95
CA LYS A 82 -11.88 -6.88 -1.10
C LYS A 82 -10.60 -6.97 -1.94
N ASP A 83 -10.56 -6.28 -3.06
CA ASP A 83 -9.42 -6.21 -3.98
C ASP A 83 -8.20 -5.54 -3.33
N PHE A 84 -8.39 -4.52 -2.49
CA PHE A 84 -7.28 -3.96 -1.72
C PHE A 84 -6.73 -4.94 -0.68
N GLY A 85 -7.58 -5.81 -0.12
CA GLY A 85 -7.15 -6.95 0.69
C GLY A 85 -6.27 -7.93 -0.07
N GLU A 86 -6.71 -8.34 -1.25
CA GLU A 86 -5.95 -9.22 -2.15
C GLU A 86 -4.62 -8.60 -2.59
N PHE A 87 -4.63 -7.30 -2.93
CA PHE A 87 -3.42 -6.55 -3.23
C PHE A 87 -2.39 -6.65 -2.08
N LEU A 88 -2.82 -6.48 -0.83
CA LEU A 88 -1.95 -6.61 0.34
C LEU A 88 -1.45 -8.04 0.53
N ASP A 89 -2.29 -9.06 0.27
CA ASP A 89 -1.88 -10.46 0.32
C ASP A 89 -0.72 -10.74 -0.65
N HIS A 90 -0.84 -10.25 -1.91
CA HIS A 90 0.21 -10.40 -2.91
C HIS A 90 1.49 -9.66 -2.56
N TYR A 91 1.37 -8.41 -2.10
CA TYR A 91 2.52 -7.61 -1.69
C TYR A 91 3.27 -8.25 -0.52
N GLU A 92 2.56 -8.71 0.52
CA GLU A 92 3.16 -9.39 1.66
C GLU A 92 3.80 -10.74 1.27
N ALA A 93 3.20 -11.47 0.33
CA ALA A 93 3.78 -12.70 -0.20
C ALA A 93 5.11 -12.44 -0.93
N MET A 94 5.18 -11.37 -1.72
CA MET A 94 6.42 -10.92 -2.36
C MET A 94 7.48 -10.59 -1.30
N LEU A 95 7.14 -9.81 -0.27
CA LEU A 95 8.08 -9.48 0.80
C LEU A 95 8.63 -10.71 1.54
N LYS A 96 7.78 -11.70 1.81
CA LYS A 96 8.21 -12.96 2.45
C LYS A 96 9.21 -13.72 1.59
N ARG A 97 8.99 -13.78 0.27
CA ARG A 97 9.93 -14.43 -0.64
C ARG A 97 11.26 -13.68 -0.72
N VAL A 98 11.21 -12.35 -0.82
CA VAL A 98 12.40 -11.50 -0.80
C VAL A 98 13.19 -11.67 0.50
N ASP A 99 12.53 -11.67 1.65
CA ASP A 99 13.17 -11.87 2.96
C ASP A 99 13.82 -13.27 3.08
N ALA A 100 13.20 -14.29 2.48
CA ALA A 100 13.78 -15.62 2.40
C ALA A 100 14.92 -15.72 1.37
N ALA A 101 14.84 -14.98 0.26
CA ALA A 101 15.85 -15.01 -0.79
C ALA A 101 17.12 -14.24 -0.37
N ARG A 102 17.00 -13.13 0.38
CA ARG A 102 18.15 -12.32 0.77
C ARG A 102 19.18 -13.05 1.66
N VAL A 103 18.79 -14.14 2.33
CA VAL A 103 19.70 -14.93 3.17
C VAL A 103 20.52 -15.96 2.38
N ASN A 104 20.22 -16.16 1.09
CA ASN A 104 20.95 -17.07 0.22
C ASN A 104 21.23 -16.42 -1.16
N PRO A 105 22.50 -16.14 -1.51
CA PRO A 105 22.85 -15.49 -2.78
C PRO A 105 22.34 -16.19 -4.05
N GLU A 106 22.27 -17.53 -4.06
CA GLU A 106 21.79 -18.28 -5.22
C GLU A 106 20.28 -18.11 -5.43
N SER A 107 19.50 -18.02 -4.35
CA SER A 107 18.06 -17.78 -4.45
C SER A 107 17.72 -16.33 -4.77
N TRP A 108 18.59 -15.38 -4.44
CA TRP A 108 18.40 -13.97 -4.80
C TRP A 108 18.33 -13.76 -6.32
N HIS A 109 19.23 -14.38 -7.07
CA HIS A 109 19.22 -14.29 -8.53
C HIS A 109 17.96 -14.91 -9.15
N ALA A 110 17.45 -16.00 -8.55
CA ALA A 110 16.22 -16.64 -8.97
C ALA A 110 14.95 -15.84 -8.61
N GLU A 111 15.02 -14.98 -7.59
CA GLU A 111 13.89 -14.15 -7.13
C GLU A 111 13.61 -12.96 -8.05
N ARG A 112 14.63 -12.41 -8.73
CA ARG A 112 14.49 -11.24 -9.61
C ARG A 112 13.34 -11.35 -10.65
N PRO A 113 13.22 -12.43 -11.45
CA PRO A 113 12.10 -12.57 -12.39
C PRO A 113 10.74 -12.67 -11.69
N LEU A 114 10.69 -13.18 -10.45
CA LEU A 114 9.45 -13.24 -9.67
C LEU A 114 9.03 -11.84 -9.21
N GLN A 115 9.97 -11.01 -8.73
CA GLN A 115 9.70 -9.62 -8.35
C GLN A 115 9.11 -8.80 -9.51
N LEU A 116 9.65 -8.95 -10.72
CA LEU A 116 9.11 -8.27 -11.91
C LEU A 116 7.69 -8.73 -12.22
N ARG A 117 7.39 -10.01 -12.01
CA ARG A 117 6.05 -10.58 -12.18
C ARG A 117 5.07 -10.02 -11.14
N ASP A 118 5.51 -9.93 -9.88
CA ASP A 118 4.72 -9.32 -8.80
C ASP A 118 4.47 -7.83 -9.06
N ARG A 119 5.48 -7.09 -9.55
CA ARG A 119 5.35 -5.68 -9.92
C ARG A 119 4.27 -5.47 -10.96
N ALA A 120 4.24 -6.31 -12.00
CA ALA A 120 3.22 -6.24 -13.04
C ALA A 120 1.82 -6.59 -12.48
N LEU A 121 1.72 -7.63 -11.66
CA LEU A 121 0.47 -8.03 -11.00
C LEU A 121 -0.07 -6.92 -10.09
N LEU A 122 0.75 -6.39 -9.20
CA LEU A 122 0.37 -5.32 -8.27
C LEU A 122 -0.05 -4.06 -9.03
N SER A 123 0.68 -3.70 -10.08
CA SER A 123 0.31 -2.56 -10.95
C SER A 123 -1.06 -2.78 -11.61
N HIS A 124 -1.35 -4.00 -12.06
CA HIS A 124 -2.65 -4.36 -12.62
C HIS A 124 -3.78 -4.28 -11.58
N LEU A 125 -3.59 -4.88 -10.40
CA LEU A 125 -4.55 -4.85 -9.30
C LEU A 125 -4.84 -3.41 -8.84
N ALA A 126 -3.79 -2.58 -8.69
CA ALA A 126 -3.96 -1.17 -8.35
C ALA A 126 -4.76 -0.40 -9.40
N ALA A 127 -4.55 -0.68 -10.69
CA ALA A 127 -5.33 -0.08 -11.76
C ALA A 127 -6.81 -0.50 -11.70
N THR A 128 -7.09 -1.76 -11.34
CA THR A 128 -8.46 -2.26 -11.12
C THR A 128 -9.12 -1.56 -9.93
N ILE A 129 -8.47 -1.55 -8.77
CA ILE A 129 -8.99 -0.86 -7.57
C ILE A 129 -9.27 0.62 -7.88
N ARG A 130 -8.36 1.31 -8.58
CA ARG A 130 -8.54 2.72 -8.98
C ARG A 130 -9.74 2.98 -9.88
N ARG A 131 -10.12 2.02 -10.73
CA ARG A 131 -11.35 2.14 -11.54
C ARG A 131 -12.57 2.02 -10.64
N ASP A 132 -12.56 1.06 -9.73
CA ASP A 132 -13.66 0.78 -8.80
C ASP A 132 -13.85 1.90 -7.77
N LEU A 133 -12.80 2.64 -7.40
CA LEU A 133 -12.91 3.81 -6.52
C LEU A 133 -13.62 5.01 -7.19
N LYS A 134 -13.70 5.04 -8.52
CA LYS A 134 -14.31 6.14 -9.30
C LYS A 134 -15.75 5.84 -9.75
N GLY A 135 -16.18 4.59 -9.64
CA GLY A 135 -17.55 4.13 -9.95
C GLY A 135 -18.46 4.20 -8.75
#